data_AF-A0A2E1A8H2-F1
#
_entry.id   AF-A0A2E1A8H2-F1
#
_cell.length_a   1.000
_cell.length_b   1.000
_cell.length_c   1.000
_cell.angle_alpha   90.00
_cell.angle_beta   90.00
_cell.angle_gamma   90.00
#
_symmetry.space_group_name_H-M   'P 1'
#
loop_
_entity.id
_entity.type
_entity.pdbx_description
1 polymer ?
#
loop_
_entity_poly.entity_id
_entity_poly.type
_entity_poly.pdbx_seq_one_letter_code
_entity_poly.pdbx_strand_id
1 'polypeptide(L)'
;MTNLAVFLGAFGWCAVGVVLLLVARLSHRLGTVTHARPYYRLMDVSAALIVVGALGGLVIEWSSLAQNDQLAHNMLSMLCDALIAVGISLGLGVAWYYWSWLLAERD
;
A
#
# COMPACT_ATOMS: atom_id res chain seq x y z
N MET A 1 18.90 -19.86 0.92
CA MET A 1 18.18 -19.39 -0.29
C MET A 1 16.93 -18.55 0.05
N THR A 2 16.61 -18.34 1.33
CA THR A 2 15.42 -17.61 1.81
C THR A 2 15.49 -16.09 1.60
N ASN A 3 16.67 -15.49 1.68
CA ASN A 3 16.82 -14.03 1.60
C ASN A 3 16.37 -13.44 0.26
N LEU A 4 16.58 -14.16 -0.85
CA LEU A 4 16.22 -13.71 -2.20
C LEU A 4 14.69 -13.57 -2.35
N ALA A 5 13.93 -14.49 -1.75
CA ALA A 5 12.47 -14.44 -1.75
C ALA A 5 11.92 -13.27 -0.91
N VAL A 6 12.53 -13.01 0.25
CA VAL A 6 12.17 -11.85 1.11
C VAL A 6 12.42 -10.54 0.37
N PHE A 7 13.56 -10.41 -0.31
CA PHE A 7 13.87 -9.24 -1.13
C PHE A 7 12.88 -9.07 -2.29
N LEU A 8 12.59 -10.12 -3.06
CA LEU A 8 11.61 -10.03 -4.16
C LEU A 8 10.21 -9.67 -3.64
N GLY A 9 9.80 -10.23 -2.50
CA GLY A 9 8.52 -9.94 -1.88
C GLY A 9 8.40 -8.47 -1.49
N ALA A 10 9.39 -7.93 -0.77
CA ALA A 10 9.42 -6.52 -0.40
C ALA A 10 9.47 -5.60 -1.64
N PHE A 11 10.25 -5.97 -2.67
CA PHE A 11 10.30 -5.20 -3.91
C PHE A 11 8.95 -5.21 -4.65
N GLY A 12 8.25 -6.34 -4.64
CA GLY A 12 6.90 -6.48 -5.18
C GLY A 12 5.91 -5.54 -4.49
N TRP A 13 5.90 -5.51 -3.15
CA TRP A 13 5.03 -4.61 -2.39
C TRP A 13 5.38 -3.14 -2.58
N CYS A 14 6.67 -2.80 -2.64
CA CYS A 14 7.11 -1.45 -2.99
C CYS A 14 6.65 -1.05 -4.40
N ALA A 15 6.74 -1.95 -5.39
CA ALA A 15 6.25 -1.69 -6.74
C ALA A 15 4.73 -1.42 -6.76
N VAL A 16 3.95 -2.20 -5.99
CA VAL A 16 2.50 -1.95 -5.82
C VAL A 16 2.24 -0.58 -5.19
N GLY A 17 3.00 -0.18 -4.17
CA GLY A 17 2.94 1.16 -3.58
C GLY A 17 3.24 2.27 -4.60
N VAL A 18 4.25 2.08 -5.45
CA VAL A 18 4.59 3.02 -6.54
C VAL A 18 3.47 3.10 -7.57
N VAL A 19 2.87 1.98 -7.96
CA VAL A 19 1.72 1.97 -8.88
C VAL A 19 0.55 2.74 -8.27
N LEU A 20 0.23 2.54 -6.99
CA LEU A 20 -0.80 3.31 -6.29
C LEU A 20 -0.50 4.82 -6.26
N LEU A 21 0.76 5.21 -6.04
CA LEU A 21 1.18 6.61 -6.13
C LEU A 21 1.05 7.17 -7.55
N LEU A 22 1.39 6.39 -8.58
CA LEU A 22 1.22 6.79 -9.97
C LEU A 22 -0.26 7.01 -10.29
N VAL A 23 -1.13 6.10 -9.87
CA VAL A 23 -2.58 6.26 -10.06
C VAL A 23 -3.10 7.47 -9.25
N ALA A 24 -2.62 7.70 -8.02
CA ALA A 24 -2.98 8.88 -7.23
C ALA A 24 -2.59 10.19 -7.94
N ARG A 25 -1.38 10.25 -8.50
CA ARG A 25 -0.89 11.39 -9.31
C ARG A 25 -1.71 11.58 -10.58
N LEU A 26 -2.11 10.49 -11.24
CA LEU A 26 -2.95 10.52 -12.44
C LEU A 26 -4.34 11.07 -12.10
N SER A 27 -4.95 10.57 -11.03
CA SER A 27 -6.23 11.05 -10.48
C SER A 27 -6.15 12.52 -10.07
N HIS A 28 -5.03 12.99 -9.51
CA HIS A 28 -4.83 14.40 -9.19
C HIS A 28 -4.82 15.29 -10.46
N ARG A 29 -4.15 14.84 -11.53
CA ARG A 29 -4.15 15.57 -12.83
C ARG A 29 -5.53 15.58 -13.49
N LEU A 30 -6.29 14.50 -13.38
CA LEU A 30 -7.65 14.45 -13.91
C LEU A 30 -8.61 15.32 -13.08
N GLY A 31 -8.54 15.23 -11.76
CA GLY A 31 -9.38 16.00 -10.84
C GLY A 31 -9.15 17.52 -10.91
N THR A 32 -7.95 17.96 -11.27
CA THR A 32 -7.68 19.39 -11.53
C THR A 32 -8.35 19.91 -12.80
N VAL A 33 -8.56 19.05 -13.80
CA VAL A 33 -9.29 19.41 -15.03
C VAL A 33 -10.80 19.31 -14.82
N THR A 34 -11.27 18.36 -14.02
CA THR A 34 -12.70 18.10 -13.79
C THR A 34 -13.30 18.76 -12.55
N HIS A 35 -12.52 19.54 -11.77
CA HIS A 35 -12.95 20.12 -10.48
C HIS A 35 -13.49 19.08 -9.47
N ALA A 36 -13.03 17.83 -9.55
CA ALA A 36 -13.49 16.75 -8.69
C ALA A 36 -12.98 16.89 -7.23
N ARG A 37 -13.75 16.37 -6.27
CA ARG A 37 -13.40 16.39 -4.83
C ARG A 37 -12.04 15.70 -4.55
N PRO A 38 -11.27 16.18 -3.56
CA PRO A 38 -9.89 15.76 -3.31
C PRO A 38 -9.75 14.38 -2.64
N TYR A 39 -10.33 13.34 -3.23
CA TYR A 39 -10.22 11.96 -2.76
C TYR A 39 -8.79 11.38 -2.91
N TYR A 40 -7.88 12.08 -3.61
CA TYR A 40 -6.48 11.70 -3.77
C TYR A 40 -5.73 11.55 -2.42
N ARG A 41 -6.15 12.26 -1.37
CA ARG A 41 -5.51 12.16 -0.03
C ARG A 41 -5.64 10.78 0.59
N LEU A 42 -6.77 10.10 0.39
CA LEU A 42 -6.97 8.74 0.89
C LEU A 42 -6.07 7.74 0.16
N MET A 43 -5.75 8.04 -1.10
CA MET A 43 -4.85 7.25 -1.93
C MET A 43 -3.39 7.38 -1.47
N ASP A 44 -2.97 8.58 -1.08
CA ASP A 44 -1.66 8.82 -0.46
C ASP A 44 -1.53 8.10 0.89
N VAL A 45 -2.57 8.11 1.72
CA VAL A 45 -2.60 7.36 3.00
C VAL A 45 -2.49 5.85 2.76
N SER A 46 -3.17 5.34 1.74
CA SER A 46 -3.12 3.92 1.36
C SER A 46 -1.71 3.51 0.92
N ALA A 47 -1.06 4.34 0.10
CA ALA A 47 0.31 4.11 -0.34
C ALA A 47 1.31 4.16 0.83
N ALA A 48 1.15 5.12 1.76
CA ALA A 48 1.98 5.19 2.96
C ALA A 48 1.84 3.94 3.82
N LEU A 49 0.62 3.40 3.98
CA LEU A 49 0.37 2.17 4.75
C LEU A 49 1.13 0.97 4.17
N ILE A 50 1.11 0.80 2.85
CA ILE A 50 1.78 -0.31 2.16
C ILE A 50 3.29 -0.19 2.30
N VAL A 51 3.85 1.00 2.11
CA VAL A 51 5.29 1.24 2.22
C VAL A 51 5.76 1.02 3.66
N VAL A 52 5.01 1.49 4.66
CA VAL A 52 5.32 1.29 6.07
C VAL A 52 5.24 -0.20 6.44
N GLY A 53 4.22 -0.92 5.98
CA GLY A 53 4.10 -2.37 6.22
C GLY A 53 5.23 -3.17 5.57
N ALA A 54 5.61 -2.85 4.32
CA ALA A 54 6.69 -3.53 3.61
C ALA A 54 8.06 -3.28 4.25
N LEU A 55 8.34 -2.03 4.66
CA LEU A 55 9.56 -1.69 5.38
C LEU A 55 9.58 -2.30 6.79
N GLY A 56 8.44 -2.31 7.47
CA GLY A 56 8.28 -2.94 8.79
C GLY A 56 8.60 -4.43 8.75
N GLY A 57 8.06 -5.16 7.77
CA GLY A 57 8.35 -6.57 7.54
C GLY A 57 9.85 -6.83 7.32
N LEU A 58 10.49 -6.03 6.45
CA LEU A 58 11.94 -6.13 6.22
C LEU A 58 12.75 -5.92 7.50
N VAL A 59 12.41 -4.91 8.31
CA VAL A 59 13.11 -4.63 9.57
C VAL A 59 12.92 -5.79 10.56
N ILE A 60 11.72 -6.37 10.64
CA ILE A 60 11.42 -7.50 11.53
C ILE A 60 12.23 -8.73 11.12
N GLU A 61 12.29 -9.04 9.83
CA GLU A 61 13.08 -10.17 9.29
C GLU A 61 14.59 -9.99 9.53
N TRP A 62 15.07 -8.75 9.51
CA TRP A 62 16.49 -8.42 9.70
C TRP A 62 16.87 -8.23 11.18
N SER A 63 15.87 -8.06 12.05
CA SER A 63 16.08 -7.90 13.48
C SER A 63 16.32 -9.25 14.16
N SER A 64 17.11 -9.25 15.25
CA SER A 64 17.30 -10.45 16.09
C SER A 64 16.06 -10.83 16.91
N LEU A 65 14.92 -10.14 16.76
CA LEU A 65 13.66 -10.51 17.43
C LEU A 65 13.25 -11.95 17.08
N ALA A 66 13.51 -12.38 15.84
CA ALA A 66 13.25 -13.75 15.40
C ALA A 66 14.00 -14.81 16.22
N GLN A 67 15.11 -14.45 16.86
CA GLN A 67 15.94 -15.37 17.65
C GLN A 67 15.59 -15.38 19.15
N ASN A 68 15.01 -14.29 19.69
CA ASN A 68 14.76 -14.15 21.13
C ASN A 68 13.29 -14.34 21.52
N ASP A 69 12.33 -13.98 20.66
CA ASP A 69 10.90 -14.12 20.98
C ASP A 69 10.08 -14.38 19.71
N GLN A 70 9.82 -15.66 19.46
CA GLN A 70 9.12 -16.11 18.26
C GLN A 70 7.63 -15.74 18.27
N LEU A 71 7.02 -15.54 19.45
CA LEU A 71 5.62 -15.13 19.55
C LEU A 71 5.47 -13.66 19.16
N ALA A 72 6.34 -12.80 19.67
CA ALA A 72 6.39 -11.39 19.32
C ALA A 72 6.72 -11.19 17.82
N HIS A 73 7.65 -11.98 17.29
CA HIS A 73 8.00 -11.95 15.86
C HIS A 73 6.80 -12.29 14.97
N ASN A 74 6.08 -13.38 15.26
CA ASN A 74 4.90 -13.79 14.48
C ASN A 74 3.78 -12.74 14.55
N MET A 75 3.54 -12.16 15.73
CA MET A 75 2.49 -11.16 15.91
C MET A 75 2.81 -9.85 15.16
N LEU A 76 4.06 -9.39 15.19
CA LEU A 76 4.50 -8.20 14.45
C LEU A 76 4.51 -8.41 12.93
N SER A 77 4.94 -9.60 12.48
CA SER A 77 4.89 -9.97 11.06
C SER A 77 3.45 -9.97 10.53
N MET A 78 2.53 -10.59 11.28
CA MET A 78 1.10 -10.62 10.95
C MET A 78 0.47 -9.22 10.96
N LEU A 79 0.93 -8.32 11.82
CA LEU A 79 0.49 -6.91 11.83
C LEU A 79 0.96 -6.15 10.59
N CYS A 80 2.18 -6.41 10.11
CA CYS A 80 2.70 -5.82 8.88
C CYS A 80 1.92 -6.30 7.65
N ASP A 81 1.63 -7.60 7.58
CA ASP A 81 0.81 -8.17 6.51
C ASP A 81 -0.62 -7.59 6.53
N ALA A 82 -1.22 -7.45 7.71
CA ALA A 82 -2.52 -6.81 7.87
C ALA A 82 -2.50 -5.34 7.38
N LEU A 83 -1.44 -4.59 7.69
CA LEU A 83 -1.27 -3.21 7.23
C LEU A 83 -1.19 -3.12 5.70
N ILE A 84 -0.43 -4.01 5.07
CA ILE A 84 -0.32 -4.09 3.61
C ILE A 84 -1.68 -4.44 3.00
N ALA A 85 -2.36 -5.46 3.53
CA ALA A 85 -3.66 -5.90 3.03
C ALA A 85 -4.73 -4.79 3.14
N VAL A 86 -4.77 -4.07 4.27
CA VAL A 86 -5.66 -2.92 4.47
C VAL A 86 -5.29 -1.78 3.53
N GLY A 87 -4.01 -1.46 3.39
CA GLY A 87 -3.53 -0.41 2.49
C GLY A 87 -3.91 -0.68 1.03
N ILE A 88 -3.79 -1.92 0.57
CA ILE A 88 -4.21 -2.32 -0.78
C ILE A 88 -5.72 -2.24 -0.93
N SER A 89 -6.47 -2.76 0.04
CA SER A 89 -7.94 -2.77 -0.01
C SER A 89 -8.51 -1.34 -0.05
N LEU A 90 -7.96 -0.44 0.77
CA LEU A 90 -8.31 0.98 0.74
C LEU A 90 -7.89 1.63 -0.58
N GLY A 91 -6.66 1.39 -1.04
CA GLY A 91 -6.15 1.95 -2.29
C GLY A 91 -6.99 1.55 -3.49
N LEU A 92 -7.36 0.26 -3.57
CA LEU A 92 -8.22 -0.28 -4.62
C LEU A 92 -9.66 0.26 -4.50
N GLY A 93 -10.22 0.26 -3.30
CA GLY A 93 -11.59 0.73 -3.06
C GLY A 93 -11.77 2.21 -3.39
N VAL A 94 -10.81 3.05 -2.99
CA VAL A 94 -10.81 4.48 -3.32
C VAL A 94 -10.60 4.70 -4.82
N ALA A 95 -9.65 3.99 -5.44
CA ALA A 95 -9.43 4.06 -6.87
C ALA A 95 -10.69 3.66 -7.66
N TRP A 96 -11.34 2.57 -7.24
CA TRP A 96 -12.57 2.08 -7.85
C TRP A 96 -13.72 3.07 -7.70
N TYR A 97 -13.96 3.57 -6.48
CA TYR A 97 -15.00 4.55 -6.21
C TYR A 97 -14.81 5.83 -7.04
N TYR A 98 -13.57 6.32 -7.09
CA TYR A 98 -13.24 7.53 -7.85
C TYR A 98 -13.46 7.35 -9.36
N TRP A 99 -12.99 6.24 -9.92
CA TRP A 99 -13.17 5.94 -11.35
C TRP A 99 -14.63 5.68 -11.71
N SER A 100 -15.36 4.97 -10.84
CA SER A 100 -16.80 4.72 -11.03
C SER A 100 -17.60 6.03 -11.03
N TRP A 101 -17.26 6.98 -10.16
CA TRP A 101 -17.87 8.31 -10.15
C TRP A 101 -17.56 9.06 -11.45
N LEU A 102 -16.27 9.12 -11.84
CA LEU A 102 -15.84 9.82 -13.05
C LEU A 102 -16.48 9.27 -14.34
N LEU A 103 -16.70 7.95 -14.40
CA LEU A 103 -17.36 7.30 -15.53
C LEU A 103 -18.88 7.52 -15.53
N ALA A 104 -19.50 7.71 -14.35
CA ALA A 104 -20.93 7.92 -14.22
C ALA A 104 -21.38 9.35 -14.59
N GLU A 105 -20.52 10.37 -14.44
CA GLU A 105 -20.85 11.75 -14.85
C GLU A 105 -20.92 11.97 -16.38
N ARG A 106 -20.65 10.94 -17.20
CA ARG A 106 -20.60 11.05 -18.68
C ARG A 106 -21.89 10.68 -19.41
N ASP A 107 -22.95 10.32 -18.69
CA ASP A 107 -24.32 10.16 -19.22
C ASP A 107 -25.23 11.31 -18.72
#